data_AF-A0A1H2LFI7-F1
#
_entry.id   AF-A0A1H2LFI7-F1
#
_cell.length_a   1.000
_cell.length_b   1.000
_cell.length_c   1.000
_cell.angle_alpha   90.00
_cell.angle_beta   90.00
_cell.angle_gamma   90.00
#
_symmetry.space_group_name_H-M   'P 1'
#
loop_
_entity.id
_entity.type
_entity.pdbx_description
1 polymer ?
#
loop_
_entity_poly.entity_id
_entity_poly.type
_entity_poly.pdbx_seq_one_letter_code
_entity_poly.pdbx_strand_id
1 'polypeptide(L)'
;MSRVTVYRYRDNQSAVAEGWFSPDRAEAIVEANPMTAQRYADLQRQGGSARGVIETLYRTEGGQWVHKVAWQTDERGRWVGERDASPLAPPRYRFLIDEEALDWLNSNGHSDRAEQFFGDLPAEQGPGRPEIGGRVQVRLGDLLPSVDVFAEKQGCSRAEAVRRLVATGLGQHQ
;
A
#
# COMPACT_ATOMS: atom_id res chain seq x y z
N MET A 1 -21.73 1.32 -25.42
CA MET A 1 -20.38 0.81 -25.16
C MET A 1 -19.52 1.97 -24.73
N SER A 2 -19.19 2.05 -23.45
CA SER A 2 -18.33 3.11 -22.93
C SER A 2 -16.85 2.78 -23.23
N ARG A 3 -16.06 3.80 -23.59
CA ARG A 3 -14.63 3.69 -23.85
C ARG A 3 -13.89 4.67 -22.95
N VAL A 4 -12.95 4.15 -22.16
CA VAL A 4 -12.11 4.96 -21.28
C VAL A 4 -10.69 4.96 -21.84
N THR A 5 -10.18 6.15 -22.15
CA THR A 5 -8.77 6.33 -22.52
C THR A 5 -7.94 6.41 -21.25
N VAL A 6 -6.89 5.59 -21.19
CA VAL A 6 -5.94 5.55 -20.08
C VAL A 6 -4.75 6.43 -20.46
N TYR A 7 -4.35 7.29 -19.54
CA TYR A 7 -3.26 8.24 -19.75
C TYR A 7 -2.12 7.96 -18.80
N ARG A 8 -0.90 8.06 -19.32
CA ARG A 8 0.30 8.09 -18.50
C ARG A 8 0.61 9.52 -18.11
N TYR A 9 0.70 9.76 -16.80
CA TYR A 9 1.14 11.03 -16.24
C TYR A 9 2.58 10.85 -15.77
N ARG A 10 3.52 11.54 -16.43
CA ARG A 10 4.87 11.76 -15.88
C ARG A 10 4.85 13.10 -15.16
N ASP A 11 5.55 13.18 -14.03
CA ASP A 11 5.67 14.43 -13.29
C ASP A 11 6.08 15.58 -14.23
N ASN A 12 5.26 16.63 -14.23
CA ASN A 12 5.45 17.86 -15.00
C ASN A 12 5.37 17.74 -16.55
N GLN A 13 4.81 16.65 -17.11
CA GLN A 13 4.58 16.51 -18.56
C GLN A 13 3.10 16.38 -18.91
N SER A 14 2.75 16.76 -20.15
CA SER A 14 1.42 16.55 -20.71
C SER A 14 1.05 15.06 -20.72
N ALA A 15 -0.18 14.74 -20.33
CA ALA A 15 -0.70 13.38 -20.30
C ALA A 15 -0.59 12.72 -21.69
N VAL A 16 0.08 11.58 -21.78
CA VAL A 16 0.20 10.81 -23.03
C VAL A 16 -0.84 9.70 -23.01
N ALA A 17 -1.66 9.60 -24.04
CA ALA A 17 -2.60 8.49 -24.19
C ALA A 17 -1.81 7.18 -24.32
N GLU A 18 -1.98 6.30 -23.34
CA GLU A 18 -1.26 5.02 -23.26
C GLU A 18 -2.08 3.90 -23.91
N GLY A 19 -3.40 3.99 -23.84
CA GLY A 19 -4.32 3.03 -24.46
C GLY A 19 -5.77 3.30 -24.09
N TRP A 20 -6.63 2.33 -24.31
CA TRP A 20 -8.04 2.43 -23.94
C TRP A 20 -8.59 1.06 -23.54
N PHE A 21 -9.65 1.06 -22.74
CA PHE A 21 -10.40 -0.15 -22.40
C PHE A 21 -11.90 0.14 -22.30
N SER A 22 -12.71 -0.92 -22.27
CA SER A 22 -14.15 -0.84 -22.05
C SER A 22 -14.48 -1.35 -20.65
N PRO A 23 -14.90 -0.49 -19.70
CA PRO A 23 -15.21 -0.92 -18.35
C PRO A 23 -16.43 -1.86 -18.31
N ASP A 24 -17.39 -1.69 -19.23
CA ASP A 24 -18.57 -2.57 -19.36
C ASP A 24 -18.22 -4.01 -19.76
N ARG A 25 -16.99 -4.24 -20.26
CA ARG A 25 -16.48 -5.56 -20.70
C ARG A 25 -15.35 -6.07 -19.82
N ALA A 26 -14.94 -5.28 -18.82
CA ALA A 26 -13.86 -5.64 -17.92
C ALA A 26 -14.45 -6.18 -16.62
N GLU A 27 -13.77 -7.12 -16.00
CA GLU A 27 -14.13 -7.56 -14.66
C GLU A 27 -13.67 -6.50 -13.65
N ALA A 28 -14.61 -5.94 -12.88
CA ALA A 28 -14.34 -4.91 -11.89
C ALA A 28 -14.19 -5.53 -10.48
N ILE A 29 -13.07 -5.23 -9.84
CA ILE A 29 -12.73 -5.62 -8.47
C ILE A 29 -12.67 -4.33 -7.65
N VAL A 30 -13.60 -4.17 -6.73
CA VAL A 30 -13.72 -2.98 -5.88
C VAL A 30 -12.90 -3.12 -4.61
N GLU A 31 -12.32 -2.05 -4.11
CA GLU A 31 -11.60 -2.02 -2.81
C GLU A 31 -12.45 -2.65 -1.68
N ALA A 32 -11.86 -3.54 -0.87
CA ALA A 32 -12.54 -4.21 0.25
C ALA A 32 -12.49 -3.41 1.56
N ASN A 33 -12.51 -2.08 1.48
CA ASN A 33 -12.65 -1.25 2.67
C ASN A 33 -14.07 -1.45 3.25
N PRO A 34 -14.24 -1.82 4.53
CA PRO A 34 -15.56 -2.13 5.11
C PRO A 34 -16.57 -0.99 4.96
N MET A 35 -16.13 0.27 5.02
CA MET A 35 -17.01 1.43 4.83
C MET A 35 -17.45 1.60 3.37
N THR A 36 -16.62 1.15 2.43
CA THR A 36 -16.84 1.27 0.99
C THR A 36 -17.59 0.05 0.43
N ALA A 37 -17.32 -1.13 0.97
CA ALA A 37 -17.94 -2.41 0.63
C ALA A 37 -19.44 -2.44 1.00
N GLN A 38 -19.80 -1.96 2.21
CA GLN A 38 -21.20 -1.85 2.62
C GLN A 38 -21.98 -0.91 1.68
N ARG A 39 -21.37 0.24 1.34
CA ARG A 39 -21.94 1.22 0.42
C ARG A 39 -22.09 0.67 -0.99
N TYR A 40 -21.11 -0.09 -1.48
CA TYR A 40 -21.16 -0.74 -2.78
C TYR A 40 -22.28 -1.78 -2.86
N ALA A 41 -22.43 -2.61 -1.82
CA ALA A 41 -23.50 -3.59 -1.73
C ALA A 41 -24.89 -2.92 -1.74
N ASP A 42 -25.05 -1.79 -1.05
CA ASP A 42 -26.31 -1.04 -1.02
C ASP A 42 -26.63 -0.40 -2.39
N LEU A 43 -25.62 0.09 -3.12
CA LEU A 43 -25.78 0.69 -4.46
C LEU A 43 -26.11 -0.36 -5.53
N GLN A 44 -25.47 -1.52 -5.48
CA GLN A 44 -25.77 -2.68 -6.35
C GLN A 44 -27.24 -3.09 -6.22
N ARG A 45 -27.79 -3.15 -5.00
CA ARG A 45 -29.21 -3.47 -4.77
C ARG A 45 -30.18 -2.43 -5.33
N GLN A 46 -29.73 -1.18 -5.52
CA GLN A 46 -30.54 -0.08 -6.03
C GLN A 46 -30.38 0.12 -7.56
N GLY A 47 -29.61 -0.75 -8.24
CA GLY A 47 -29.30 -0.59 -9.67
C GLY A 47 -28.42 0.63 -9.97
N GLY A 48 -27.74 1.17 -8.96
CA GLY A 48 -26.85 2.32 -9.09
C GLY A 48 -25.45 1.92 -9.55
N SER A 49 -24.78 2.80 -10.31
CA SER A 49 -23.34 2.64 -10.59
C SER A 49 -22.53 2.82 -9.31
N ALA A 50 -21.29 2.30 -9.29
CA ALA A 50 -20.30 2.32 -8.21
C ALA A 50 -19.83 3.72 -7.71
N ARG A 51 -20.72 4.71 -7.65
CA ARG A 51 -20.44 6.05 -7.12
C ARG A 51 -20.18 5.95 -5.62
N GLY A 52 -18.94 6.17 -5.22
CA GLY A 52 -18.51 6.10 -3.82
C GLY A 52 -17.52 4.98 -3.52
N VAL A 53 -17.18 4.15 -4.51
CA VAL A 53 -15.98 3.30 -4.46
C VAL A 53 -14.79 4.15 -4.85
N ILE A 54 -13.79 4.22 -3.97
CA ILE A 54 -12.71 5.18 -4.12
C ILE A 54 -11.61 4.62 -5.04
N GLU A 55 -11.41 3.31 -5.03
CA GLU A 55 -10.54 2.61 -5.96
C GLU A 55 -11.17 1.36 -6.57
N THR A 56 -10.90 1.12 -7.85
CA THR A 56 -11.38 -0.08 -8.55
C THR A 56 -10.29 -0.59 -9.47
N LEU A 57 -9.99 -1.88 -9.36
CA LEU A 57 -9.11 -2.59 -10.26
C LEU A 57 -9.94 -3.31 -11.33
N TYR A 58 -9.61 -3.10 -12.60
CA TYR A 58 -10.27 -3.74 -13.73
C TYR A 58 -9.33 -4.76 -14.37
N ARG A 59 -9.86 -5.95 -14.65
CA ARG A 59 -9.24 -6.94 -15.53
C ARG A 59 -9.91 -6.89 -16.90
N THR A 60 -9.19 -6.46 -17.92
CA THR A 60 -9.70 -6.42 -19.30
C THR A 60 -9.76 -7.81 -19.92
N GLU A 61 -10.61 -8.02 -20.93
CA GLU A 61 -10.68 -9.29 -21.68
C GLU A 61 -9.34 -9.70 -22.31
N GLY A 62 -8.53 -8.70 -22.71
CA GLY A 62 -7.19 -8.91 -23.27
C GLY A 62 -6.13 -9.22 -22.22
N GLY A 63 -6.51 -9.36 -20.94
CA GLY A 63 -5.58 -9.69 -19.89
C GLY A 63 -4.65 -8.54 -19.48
N GLN A 64 -5.15 -7.30 -19.52
CA GLN A 64 -4.47 -6.13 -18.94
C GLN A 64 -5.18 -5.65 -17.68
N TRP A 65 -4.42 -5.08 -16.75
CA TRP A 65 -4.92 -4.49 -15.51
C TRP A 65 -5.05 -2.99 -15.62
N VAL A 66 -6.20 -2.45 -15.21
CA VAL A 66 -6.43 -0.99 -15.15
C VAL A 66 -6.89 -0.60 -13.77
N HIS A 67 -6.14 0.27 -13.11
CA HIS A 67 -6.52 0.84 -11.82
C HIS A 67 -7.21 2.18 -12.01
N LYS A 68 -8.40 2.30 -11.44
CA LYS A 68 -9.15 3.56 -11.31
C LYS A 68 -8.93 4.09 -9.90
N VAL A 69 -8.46 5.34 -9.82
CA VAL A 69 -8.37 6.11 -8.58
C VAL A 69 -9.33 7.29 -8.67
N ALA A 70 -10.22 7.38 -7.68
CA ALA A 70 -11.22 8.45 -7.60
C ALA A 70 -11.01 9.39 -6.39
N TRP A 71 -9.89 9.26 -5.67
CA TRP A 71 -9.43 10.25 -4.69
C TRP A 71 -8.91 11.50 -5.37
N GLN A 72 -9.29 12.66 -4.86
CA GLN A 72 -8.84 13.97 -5.33
C GLN A 72 -8.64 14.93 -4.16
N THR A 73 -7.88 15.99 -4.37
CA THR A 73 -7.81 17.10 -3.42
C THR A 73 -8.77 18.20 -3.82
N ASP A 74 -9.64 18.64 -2.91
CA ASP A 74 -10.47 19.83 -3.11
C ASP A 74 -9.63 21.12 -3.20
N GLU A 75 -10.26 22.26 -3.46
CA GLU A 75 -9.59 23.58 -3.53
C GLU A 75 -8.86 23.97 -2.23
N ARG A 76 -9.13 23.26 -1.13
CA ARG A 76 -8.51 23.45 0.19
C ARG A 76 -7.46 22.38 0.50
N GLY A 77 -7.09 21.54 -0.47
CA GLY A 77 -6.09 20.49 -0.32
C GLY A 77 -6.57 19.27 0.47
N ARG A 78 -7.88 19.10 0.69
CA ARG A 78 -8.42 17.95 1.43
C ARG A 78 -8.75 16.81 0.49
N TRP A 79 -8.42 15.59 0.89
CA TRP A 79 -8.79 14.39 0.16
C TRP A 79 -10.31 14.18 0.16
N VAL A 80 -10.88 14.12 -1.04
CA VAL A 80 -12.31 13.90 -1.33
C VAL A 80 -12.46 12.75 -2.33
N GLY A 81 -13.49 11.93 -2.16
CA GLY A 81 -13.81 10.85 -3.10
C GLY A 81 -14.69 11.32 -4.27
N GLU A 82 -14.96 10.43 -5.22
CA GLU A 82 -15.70 10.72 -6.48
C GLU A 82 -17.00 11.50 -6.32
N ARG A 83 -17.72 11.33 -5.20
CA ARG A 83 -18.99 12.01 -4.94
C ARG A 83 -18.82 13.51 -4.64
N ASP A 84 -17.74 13.85 -3.95
CA ASP A 84 -17.44 15.20 -3.47
C ASP A 84 -16.36 15.88 -4.33
N ALA A 85 -15.77 15.12 -5.26
CA ALA A 85 -14.87 15.59 -6.30
C ALA A 85 -15.60 16.53 -7.28
N SER A 86 -14.89 17.58 -7.71
CA SER A 86 -15.39 18.49 -8.75
C SER A 86 -15.62 17.73 -10.05
N PRO A 87 -16.73 17.95 -10.79
CA PRO A 87 -16.95 17.34 -12.10
C PRO A 87 -15.85 17.66 -13.12
N LEU A 88 -15.09 18.73 -12.88
CA LEU A 88 -13.97 19.17 -13.73
C LEU A 88 -12.69 18.35 -13.52
N ALA A 89 -12.65 17.52 -12.47
CA ALA A 89 -11.55 16.62 -12.20
C ALA A 89 -12.08 15.18 -12.35
N PRO A 90 -11.85 14.53 -13.50
CA PRO A 90 -12.30 13.16 -13.71
C PRO A 90 -11.46 12.16 -12.89
N PRO A 91 -11.99 10.95 -12.61
CA PRO A 91 -11.20 9.87 -12.02
C PRO A 91 -10.01 9.51 -12.91
N ARG A 92 -8.90 9.14 -12.29
CA ARG A 92 -7.66 8.78 -12.99
C ARG A 92 -7.65 7.28 -13.26
N TYR A 93 -7.19 6.92 -14.45
CA TYR A 93 -7.01 5.53 -14.86
C TYR A 93 -5.55 5.30 -15.21
N ARG A 94 -5.00 4.17 -14.80
CA ARG A 94 -3.62 3.77 -15.08
C ARG A 94 -3.54 2.28 -15.40
N PHE A 95 -2.74 1.91 -16.39
CA PHE A 95 -2.39 0.50 -16.60
C PHE A 95 -1.43 0.04 -15.51
N LEU A 96 -1.71 -1.12 -14.95
CA LEU A 96 -0.83 -1.77 -13.99
C LEU A 96 -0.08 -2.92 -14.67
N ILE A 97 1.15 -3.14 -14.23
CA ILE A 97 1.81 -4.44 -14.45
C ILE A 97 1.26 -5.47 -13.46
N ASP A 98 1.52 -6.74 -13.72
CA ASP A 98 1.03 -7.86 -12.92
C ASP A 98 1.43 -7.75 -11.44
N GLU A 99 2.67 -7.33 -11.17
CA GLU A 99 3.19 -7.10 -9.81
C GLU A 99 2.39 -6.02 -9.06
N GLU A 100 2.08 -4.90 -9.71
CA GLU A 100 1.29 -3.82 -9.10
C GLU A 100 -0.17 -4.22 -8.88
N ALA A 101 -0.74 -5.01 -9.80
CA ALA A 101 -2.10 -5.52 -9.66
C ALA A 101 -2.20 -6.55 -8.52
N LEU A 102 -1.19 -7.41 -8.39
CA LEU A 102 -1.05 -8.36 -7.28
C LEU A 102 -0.94 -7.63 -5.94
N ASP A 103 -0.06 -6.62 -5.84
CA ASP A 103 0.10 -5.81 -4.64
C ASP A 103 -1.20 -5.12 -4.24
N TRP A 104 -1.94 -4.58 -5.23
CA TRP A 104 -3.24 -3.96 -4.98
C TRP A 104 -4.26 -4.97 -4.45
N LEU A 105 -4.36 -6.16 -5.06
CA LEU A 105 -5.28 -7.22 -4.62
C LEU A 105 -5.00 -7.64 -3.18
N ASN A 106 -3.73 -7.89 -2.84
CA ASN A 106 -3.32 -8.27 -1.49
C ASN A 106 -3.61 -7.17 -0.47
N SER A 107 -3.24 -5.92 -0.79
CA SER A 107 -3.46 -4.78 0.10
C SER A 107 -4.95 -4.49 0.33
N ASN A 108 -5.82 -4.89 -0.61
CA ASN A 108 -7.25 -4.71 -0.55
C ASN A 108 -8.00 -5.98 -0.10
N GLY A 109 -7.32 -6.97 0.51
CA GLY A 109 -7.97 -8.15 1.09
C GLY A 109 -8.59 -9.10 0.06
N HIS A 110 -8.15 -9.03 -1.20
CA HIS A 110 -8.58 -9.90 -2.30
C HIS A 110 -7.56 -11.02 -2.56
N SER A 111 -7.00 -11.61 -1.51
CA SER A 111 -6.00 -12.69 -1.61
C SER A 111 -6.52 -13.89 -2.40
N ASP A 112 -7.78 -14.27 -2.22
CA ASP A 112 -8.42 -15.36 -2.99
C ASP A 112 -8.44 -15.07 -4.51
N ARG A 113 -8.65 -13.80 -4.90
CA ARG A 113 -8.59 -13.37 -6.29
C ARG A 113 -7.15 -13.35 -6.79
N ALA A 114 -6.20 -12.94 -5.94
CA ALA A 114 -4.79 -12.94 -6.28
C ALA A 114 -4.31 -14.36 -6.63
N GLU A 115 -4.65 -15.35 -5.81
CA GLU A 115 -4.37 -16.77 -6.11
C GLU A 115 -5.05 -17.23 -7.41
N GLN A 116 -6.30 -16.82 -7.66
CA GLN A 116 -7.01 -17.17 -8.89
C GLN A 116 -6.31 -16.65 -10.16
N PHE A 117 -5.79 -15.42 -10.13
CA PHE A 117 -5.19 -14.79 -11.31
C PHE A 117 -3.70 -15.07 -11.48
N PHE A 118 -2.96 -15.25 -10.39
CA PHE A 118 -1.50 -15.37 -10.39
C PHE A 118 -1.00 -16.76 -9.98
N GLY A 119 -1.90 -17.66 -9.54
CA GLY A 119 -1.56 -19.03 -9.14
C GLY A 119 -0.97 -19.12 -7.73
N ASP A 120 -0.15 -20.15 -7.48
CA ASP A 120 0.57 -20.32 -6.21
C ASP A 120 1.56 -19.17 -6.02
N LEU A 121 1.14 -18.17 -5.26
CA LEU A 121 2.01 -17.09 -4.84
C LEU A 121 3.02 -17.66 -3.84
N PRO A 122 4.31 -17.28 -3.93
CA PRO A 122 5.26 -17.61 -2.90
C PRO A 122 4.71 -17.09 -1.56
N ALA A 123 4.71 -17.94 -0.54
CA ALA A 123 4.28 -17.57 0.80
C ALA A 123 4.93 -16.24 1.21
N GLU A 124 4.14 -15.37 1.86
CA GLU A 124 4.52 -14.02 2.28
C GLU A 124 5.95 -13.99 2.86
N GLN A 125 6.92 -13.58 2.03
CA GLN A 125 8.24 -13.19 2.49
C GLN A 125 8.18 -11.70 2.80
N GLY A 126 7.44 -11.34 3.85
CA GLY A 126 7.61 -10.03 4.46
C GLY A 126 9.09 -9.82 4.77
N PRO A 127 9.58 -8.57 4.92
CA PRO A 127 10.89 -8.33 5.50
C PRO A 127 10.83 -8.99 6.87
N GLY A 128 11.38 -10.21 6.98
CA GLY A 128 11.27 -11.01 8.18
C GLY A 128 11.62 -10.08 9.33
N ARG A 129 10.80 -10.07 10.39
CA ARG A 129 11.18 -9.39 11.63
C ARG A 129 12.67 -9.70 11.81
N PRO A 130 13.58 -8.70 11.79
CA PRO A 130 15.00 -8.97 11.89
C PRO A 130 15.15 -9.93 13.05
N GLU A 131 15.87 -11.05 12.87
CA GLU A 131 16.08 -11.98 13.95
C GLU A 131 16.53 -11.16 15.14
N ILE A 132 15.63 -11.01 16.13
CA ILE A 132 16.02 -10.43 17.39
C ILE A 132 16.93 -11.52 17.92
N GLY A 133 18.23 -11.36 17.69
CA GLY A 133 19.24 -12.30 18.12
C GLY A 133 18.90 -12.75 19.53
N GLY A 134 18.96 -14.07 19.76
CA GLY A 134 18.44 -14.68 20.98
C GLY A 134 18.86 -13.89 22.22
N ARG A 135 17.95 -13.78 23.20
CA ARG A 135 18.18 -13.01 24.42
C ARG A 135 19.48 -13.45 25.10
N VAL A 136 20.53 -12.64 24.99
CA VAL A 136 21.77 -12.84 25.73
C VAL A 136 21.63 -12.21 27.10
N GLN A 137 21.59 -13.03 28.15
CA GLN A 137 21.66 -12.55 29.53
C GLN A 137 23.12 -12.39 29.95
N VAL A 138 23.61 -11.15 29.97
CA VAL A 138 24.98 -10.83 30.43
C VAL A 138 24.95 -10.50 31.92
N ARG A 139 25.83 -11.15 32.71
CA ARG A 139 26.07 -10.78 34.11
C ARG A 139 27.26 -9.83 34.17
N LEU A 140 26.98 -8.55 34.39
CA LEU A 140 28.01 -7.50 34.40
C LEU A 140 28.73 -7.34 35.75
N GLY A 141 28.21 -7.94 36.83
CA GLY A 141 28.80 -7.83 38.16
C GLY A 141 29.05 -6.36 38.54
N ASP A 142 30.27 -6.07 38.98
CA ASP A 142 30.71 -4.74 39.43
C ASP A 142 30.75 -3.68 38.32
N LEU A 143 30.62 -4.07 37.05
CA LEU A 143 30.58 -3.15 35.91
C LEU A 143 29.19 -2.54 35.68
N LEU A 144 28.15 -3.09 36.31
CA LEU A 144 26.77 -2.63 36.12
C LEU A 144 26.58 -1.14 36.49
N PRO A 145 27.12 -0.62 37.62
CA PRO A 145 27.01 0.80 37.95
C PRO A 145 27.69 1.70 36.93
N SER A 146 28.82 1.29 36.35
CA SER A 146 29.51 2.05 35.31
C SER A 146 28.70 2.12 34.00
N VAL A 147 27.97 1.05 33.68
CA VAL A 147 27.04 1.02 32.53
C VAL A 147 25.85 1.94 32.76
N ASP A 148 25.32 2.02 33.98
CA ASP A 148 24.23 2.93 34.32
C ASP A 148 24.64 4.40 34.19
N VAL A 149 25.82 4.76 34.70
CA VAL A 149 26.37 6.12 34.53
C VAL A 149 26.57 6.46 33.05
N PHE A 150 27.00 5.51 32.23
CA PHE A 150 27.13 5.72 30.79
C PHE A 150 25.75 5.92 30.12
N ALA A 151 24.75 5.12 30.51
CA ALA A 151 23.39 5.22 29.99
C ALA A 151 22.75 6.58 30.29
N GLU A 152 22.91 7.06 31.54
CA GLU A 152 22.43 8.37 31.99
C GLU A 152 23.10 9.52 31.22
N LYS A 153 24.43 9.48 31.09
CA LYS A 153 25.18 10.50 30.34
C LYS A 153 24.79 10.60 28.87
N GLN A 154 24.38 9.47 28.27
CA GLN A 154 23.99 9.39 26.86
C GLN A 154 22.47 9.49 26.65
N GLY A 155 21.68 9.66 27.71
CA GLY A 155 20.22 9.75 27.65
C GLY A 155 19.56 8.51 27.03
N CYS A 156 20.14 7.33 27.20
CA CYS A 156 19.70 6.09 26.55
C CYS A 156 19.35 4.99 27.56
N SER A 157 18.64 3.95 27.10
CA SER A 157 18.34 2.80 27.97
C SER A 157 19.60 2.00 28.31
N ARG A 158 19.61 1.32 29.46
CA ARG A 158 20.71 0.41 29.86
C ARG A 158 21.06 -0.62 28.77
N ALA A 159 20.06 -1.19 28.10
CA ALA A 159 20.29 -2.16 27.02
C ALA A 159 20.98 -1.50 25.81
N GLU A 160 20.65 -0.25 25.51
CA GLU A 160 21.28 0.53 24.44
C GLU A 160 22.73 0.91 24.79
N ALA A 161 22.98 1.30 26.05
CA ALA A 161 24.32 1.51 26.56
C ALA A 161 25.20 0.27 26.41
N VAL A 162 24.71 -0.92 26.78
CA VAL A 162 25.44 -2.19 26.61
C VAL A 162 25.76 -2.45 25.13
N ARG A 163 24.79 -2.26 24.22
CA ARG A 163 25.05 -2.42 22.77
C ARG A 163 26.15 -1.51 22.27
N ARG A 164 26.12 -0.22 22.63
CA ARG A 164 27.13 0.77 22.21
C ARG A 164 28.51 0.48 22.77
N LEU A 165 28.59 0.07 24.04
CA LEU A 165 29.86 -0.32 24.67
C LEU A 165 30.45 -1.58 24.00
N VAL A 166 29.62 -2.58 23.69
CA VAL A 166 30.05 -3.79 22.97
C VAL A 166 30.48 -3.46 21.54
N ALA A 167 29.71 -2.64 20.81
CA ALA A 167 30.08 -2.22 19.45
C ALA A 167 31.41 -1.46 19.43
N THR A 168 31.62 -0.57 20.41
CA THR A 168 32.90 0.14 20.59
C THR A 168 34.04 -0.83 20.88
N GLY A 169 33.84 -1.79 21.79
CA GLY A 169 34.84 -2.80 22.13
C GLY A 169 35.18 -3.76 20.99
N LEU A 170 34.24 -3.98 20.06
CA LEU A 170 34.42 -4.81 18.86
C LEU A 170 34.94 -4.01 17.65
N GLY A 171 35.19 -2.71 17.78
CA GLY A 171 35.69 -1.86 16.69
C GLY A 171 34.67 -1.62 15.57
N GLN A 172 33.39 -1.87 15.82
CA GLN A 172 32.30 -1.58 14.87
C GLN A 172 31.89 -0.12 15.03
N HIS A 173 32.65 0.78 14.41
CA HIS A 173 32.22 2.17 14.21
C HIS A 173 31.21 2.22 13.06
N GLN A 174 29.96 2.55 13.37
CA GLN A 174 29.02 3.16 12.42
C GLN A 174 28.93 4.66 12.72
#